data_AF-A0A2A2PZZ0-F1
#
_entry.id   AF-A0A2A2PZZ0-F1
#
_cell.length_a   1.000
_cell.length_b   1.000
_cell.length_c   1.000
_cell.angle_alpha   90.00
_cell.angle_beta   90.00
_cell.angle_gamma   90.00
#
_symmetry.space_group_name_H-M   'P 1'
#
loop_
_entity.id
_entity.type
_entity.pdbx_description
1 polymer ?
#
loop_
_entity_poly.entity_id
_entity_poly.type
_entity_poly.pdbx_seq_one_letter_code
_entity_poly.pdbx_strand_id
1 'polypeptide(L)'
;MANPQLTCLFCSSVTAPQLLCSPAGRDLGGDLLVDCGLQPSFAAGLELELPADFPGLAGLLGGLPLGDLVRTSKRLPLPFLPAASRPQAAAPVRSALQLLPQCEAGFARITLLVPLADARALGAALAVAHRFAIAWDISEPPHEELTDFARWLDSEPLADRTSFAGLFPYAGREIDPAHRQRLEPALAPLAQIGRSPLNVITVGS
;
A
#
# COMPACT_ATOMS: atom_id res chain seq x y z
N MET A 1 -12.63 -15.86 16.95
CA MET A 1 -11.96 -14.55 16.95
C MET A 1 -12.56 -13.70 15.83
N ALA A 2 -12.57 -12.38 15.94
CA ALA A 2 -13.04 -11.52 14.85
C ALA A 2 -11.98 -11.48 13.73
N ASN A 3 -12.41 -11.41 12.48
CA ASN A 3 -11.50 -11.23 11.34
C ASN A 3 -10.80 -9.86 11.44
N PRO A 4 -9.52 -9.75 11.03
CA PRO A 4 -8.81 -8.49 11.06
C PRO A 4 -9.45 -7.47 10.12
N GLN A 5 -9.44 -6.21 10.52
CA GLN A 5 -9.76 -5.11 9.62
C GLN A 5 -8.60 -4.89 8.65
N LEU A 6 -8.91 -5.02 7.37
CA LEU A 6 -7.97 -4.83 6.28
C LEU A 6 -8.08 -3.43 5.69
N THR A 7 -6.96 -2.70 5.61
CA THR A 7 -6.85 -1.44 4.88
C THR A 7 -5.90 -1.64 3.69
N CYS A 8 -6.34 -1.31 2.49
CA CYS A 8 -5.50 -1.30 1.30
C CYS A 8 -4.97 0.12 1.07
N LEU A 9 -3.65 0.29 1.16
CA LEU A 9 -2.95 1.53 0.85
C LEU A 9 -2.22 1.38 -0.49
N PHE A 10 -2.75 2.04 -1.52
CA PHE A 10 -2.12 2.10 -2.82
C PHE A 10 -0.98 3.12 -2.82
N CYS A 11 0.21 2.71 -3.26
CA CYS A 11 1.44 3.47 -3.09
C CYS A 11 2.11 3.71 -4.44
N SER A 12 2.40 4.97 -4.75
CA SER A 12 3.21 5.34 -5.94
C SER A 12 4.71 5.04 -5.79
N SER A 13 5.20 4.95 -4.56
CA SER A 13 6.64 4.83 -4.28
C SER A 13 6.88 4.00 -3.03
N VAL A 14 8.10 3.47 -2.93
CA VAL A 14 8.58 2.62 -1.81
C VAL A 14 8.75 3.38 -0.51
N THR A 15 8.63 4.71 -0.56
CA THR A 15 8.63 5.63 0.59
C THR A 15 7.33 5.63 1.36
N ALA A 16 6.27 4.97 0.87
CA ALA A 16 4.98 4.90 1.55
C ALA A 16 5.00 4.41 3.02
N PRO A 17 5.93 3.54 3.48
CA PRO A 17 6.01 3.22 4.91
C PRO A 17 6.30 4.45 5.78
N GLN A 18 6.85 5.53 5.22
CA GLN A 18 7.04 6.81 5.92
C GLN A 18 5.70 7.47 6.30
N LEU A 19 4.62 7.24 5.54
CA LEU A 19 3.28 7.72 5.90
C LEU A 19 2.74 7.06 7.17
N LEU A 20 3.14 5.82 7.43
CA LEU A 20 2.74 5.09 8.62
C LEU A 20 3.51 5.59 9.85
N CYS A 21 4.72 6.13 9.64
CA CYS A 21 5.54 6.74 10.69
C CYS A 21 5.19 8.21 10.97
N SER A 22 4.71 8.94 9.96
CA SER A 22 4.29 10.34 10.09
C SER A 22 2.87 10.53 9.53
N PRO A 23 1.85 10.01 10.23
CA PRO A 23 0.48 10.15 9.77
C PRO A 23 0.13 11.63 9.70
N ALA A 24 -0.58 12.04 8.64
CA ALA A 24 -1.13 13.37 8.40
C ALA A 24 -2.19 13.81 9.43
N GLY A 25 -2.06 13.41 10.69
CA GLY A 25 -3.15 13.37 11.66
C GLY A 25 -4.24 12.33 11.32
N ARG A 26 -3.95 11.37 10.43
CA ARG A 26 -4.90 10.36 9.94
C ARG A 26 -4.31 8.97 10.17
N ASP A 27 -4.94 8.17 11.03
CA ASP A 27 -4.48 6.81 11.36
C ASP A 27 -4.75 5.84 10.19
N LEU A 28 -3.67 5.45 9.51
CA LEU A 28 -3.63 4.36 8.53
C LEU A 28 -2.78 3.17 9.06
N GLY A 29 -2.37 3.24 10.33
CA GLY A 29 -1.54 2.24 10.97
C GLY A 29 -2.33 0.98 11.26
N GLY A 30 -1.80 -0.17 10.82
CA GLY A 30 -2.25 -1.50 11.22
C GLY A 30 -1.36 -2.07 12.32
N ASP A 31 -1.75 -3.21 12.87
CA ASP A 31 -0.89 -3.98 13.78
C ASP A 31 0.14 -4.80 12.99
N LEU A 32 -0.14 -5.04 11.69
CA LEU A 32 0.75 -5.65 10.72
C LEU A 32 0.72 -4.86 9.40
N LEU A 33 1.88 -4.70 8.79
CA LEU A 33 2.05 -4.17 7.43
C LEU A 33 2.38 -5.30 6.47
N VAL A 34 1.80 -5.30 5.28
CA VAL A 34 2.01 -6.37 4.28
C VAL A 34 2.37 -5.77 2.94
N ASP A 35 3.58 -6.02 2.47
CA ASP A 35 4.00 -5.68 1.12
C ASP A 35 3.42 -6.68 0.11
N CYS A 36 2.54 -6.16 -0.73
CA CYS A 36 1.82 -6.92 -1.75
C CYS A 36 2.43 -6.76 -3.15
N GLY A 37 3.61 -6.16 -3.26
CA GLY A 37 4.28 -5.94 -4.52
C GLY A 37 4.61 -7.25 -5.24
N LEU A 38 4.48 -7.23 -6.57
CA LEU A 38 4.95 -8.32 -7.43
C LEU A 38 6.48 -8.29 -7.59
N GLN A 39 7.11 -7.21 -7.15
CA GLN A 39 8.55 -6.99 -7.10
C GLN A 39 8.98 -6.65 -5.66
N PRO A 40 10.16 -7.10 -5.21
CA PRO A 40 10.71 -6.75 -3.89
C PRO A 40 11.10 -5.27 -3.87
N SER A 41 10.21 -4.42 -3.39
CA SER A 41 10.36 -2.96 -3.51
C SER A 41 10.54 -2.28 -2.14
N PHE A 42 9.75 -2.66 -1.14
CA PHE A 42 9.80 -2.02 0.18
C PHE A 42 10.91 -2.57 1.08
N ALA A 43 11.25 -3.85 0.99
CA ALA A 43 12.26 -4.47 1.85
C ALA A 43 13.62 -3.76 1.79
N ALA A 44 14.03 -3.30 0.60
CA ALA A 44 15.27 -2.57 0.40
C ALA A 44 15.26 -1.20 1.12
N GLY A 45 14.19 -0.41 1.01
CA GLY A 45 14.07 0.88 1.68
C GLY A 45 14.01 0.77 3.21
N LEU A 46 13.57 -0.40 3.70
CA LEU A 46 13.44 -0.74 5.12
C LEU A 46 14.67 -1.40 5.72
N GLU A 47 15.75 -1.57 4.93
CA GLU A 47 16.99 -2.25 5.34
C GLU A 47 16.73 -3.64 5.94
N LEU A 48 15.78 -4.38 5.37
CA LEU A 48 15.47 -5.74 5.79
C LEU A 48 16.32 -6.73 5.00
N GLU A 49 17.15 -7.49 5.72
CA GLU A 49 17.85 -8.64 5.14
C GLU A 49 16.89 -9.83 5.03
N LEU A 50 16.63 -10.26 3.79
CA LEU A 50 15.77 -11.40 3.49
C LEU A 50 16.58 -12.55 2.89
N PRO A 51 16.26 -13.81 3.25
CA PRO A 51 16.78 -14.97 2.53
C PRO A 51 16.50 -14.86 1.02
N ALA A 52 17.42 -15.39 0.20
CA ALA A 52 17.35 -15.30 -1.26
C ALA A 52 16.12 -16.01 -1.86
N ASP A 53 15.51 -16.92 -1.12
CA ASP A 53 14.32 -17.71 -1.42
C ASP A 53 13.13 -17.38 -0.51
N PHE A 54 13.17 -16.23 0.17
CA PHE A 54 12.07 -15.81 1.04
C PHE A 54 10.75 -15.74 0.24
N PRO A 55 9.72 -16.51 0.64
CA PRO A 55 8.54 -16.73 -0.20
C PRO A 55 7.53 -15.58 -0.17
N GLY A 56 7.69 -14.63 0.76
CA GLY A 56 6.74 -13.55 0.99
C GLY A 56 5.34 -14.07 1.29
N LEU A 57 4.34 -13.33 0.83
CA LEU A 57 2.93 -13.66 1.06
C LEU A 57 2.53 -15.03 0.50
N ALA A 58 3.12 -15.45 -0.62
CA ALA A 58 2.85 -16.75 -1.23
C ALA A 58 3.23 -17.94 -0.32
N GLY A 59 4.07 -17.73 0.70
CA GLY A 59 4.37 -18.74 1.71
C GLY A 59 3.14 -19.26 2.45
N LEU A 60 2.08 -18.45 2.58
CA LEU A 60 0.81 -18.84 3.17
C LEU A 60 0.11 -19.97 2.39
N LEU A 61 0.27 -20.00 1.06
CA LEU A 61 -0.27 -21.08 0.22
C LEU A 61 0.44 -22.41 0.46
N GLY A 62 1.70 -22.35 0.90
CA GLY A 62 2.48 -23.52 1.32
C GLY A 62 2.21 -23.95 2.76
N GLY A 63 1.27 -23.29 3.46
CA GLY A 63 0.94 -23.59 4.86
C GLY A 63 1.92 -23.01 5.88
N LEU A 64 2.80 -22.08 5.49
CA LEU A 64 3.67 -21.41 6.46
C LEU A 64 2.84 -20.52 7.39
N PRO A 65 3.06 -20.57 8.72
CA PRO A 65 2.41 -19.66 9.65
C PRO A 65 2.75 -18.20 9.32
N LEU A 66 1.77 -17.30 9.45
CA LEU A 66 1.96 -15.88 9.19
C LEU A 66 3.09 -15.29 10.06
N GLY A 67 3.19 -15.71 11.33
CA GLY A 67 4.25 -15.27 12.25
C GLY A 67 5.67 -15.56 11.76
N ASP A 68 5.87 -16.65 11.01
CA ASP A 68 7.19 -17.04 10.48
C ASP A 68 7.60 -16.22 9.24
N LEU A 69 6.64 -15.56 8.60
CA LEU A 69 6.84 -14.68 7.45
C LEU A 69 7.03 -13.22 7.86
N VAL A 70 6.51 -12.85 9.03
CA VAL A 70 6.63 -11.49 9.57
C VAL A 70 8.07 -11.19 9.98
N ARG A 71 8.52 -9.98 9.69
CA ARG A 71 9.83 -9.42 10.01
C ARG A 71 9.66 -8.15 10.82
N THR A 72 10.72 -7.74 11.50
CA THR A 72 10.80 -6.47 12.21
C THR A 72 11.95 -5.66 11.62
N SER A 73 11.76 -4.35 11.48
CA SER A 73 12.78 -3.41 11.01
C SER A 73 13.00 -2.35 12.08
N LYS A 74 14.22 -1.82 12.19
CA LYS A 74 14.48 -0.65 13.05
C LYS A 74 13.87 0.64 12.47
N ARG A 75 13.57 0.65 11.18
CA ARG A 75 12.98 1.80 10.46
C ARG A 75 11.46 1.83 10.53
N LEU A 76 10.83 0.76 11.03
CA LEU A 76 9.38 0.68 11.20
C LEU A 76 9.01 0.20 12.61
N PRO A 77 8.15 0.93 13.33
CA PRO A 77 7.71 0.51 14.65
C PRO A 77 6.74 -0.69 14.63
N LEU A 78 6.27 -1.09 13.44
CA LEU A 78 5.27 -2.13 13.25
C LEU A 78 5.87 -3.39 12.62
N PRO A 79 5.36 -4.59 12.97
CA PRO A 79 5.65 -5.82 12.25
C PRO A 79 5.34 -5.67 10.75
N PHE A 80 6.18 -6.29 9.91
CA PHE A 80 6.12 -6.16 8.46
C PHE A 80 6.27 -7.52 7.78
N LEU A 81 5.33 -7.90 6.94
CA LEU A 81 5.47 -9.02 6.02
C LEU A 81 6.03 -8.49 4.69
N PRO A 82 7.28 -8.82 4.33
CA PRO A 82 7.85 -8.40 3.06
C PRO A 82 7.23 -9.15 1.88
N ALA A 83 7.27 -8.53 0.70
CA ALA A 83 7.12 -9.27 -0.55
C ALA A 83 8.21 -10.35 -0.66
N ALA A 84 8.02 -11.29 -1.58
CA ALA A 84 9.03 -12.31 -1.82
C ALA A 84 10.35 -11.68 -2.26
N SER A 85 11.47 -12.35 -1.97
CA SER A 85 12.80 -11.91 -2.39
C SER A 85 13.00 -11.91 -3.91
N ARG A 86 12.05 -12.45 -4.67
CA ARG A 86 12.07 -12.57 -6.12
C ARG A 86 10.74 -12.11 -6.72
N PRO A 87 10.73 -11.67 -7.99
CA PRO A 87 9.50 -11.35 -8.70
C PRO A 87 8.49 -12.50 -8.64
N GLN A 88 7.21 -12.17 -8.40
CA GLN A 88 6.13 -13.15 -8.35
C GLN A 88 5.06 -12.86 -9.40
N ALA A 89 4.41 -13.92 -9.87
CA ALA A 89 3.20 -13.77 -10.66
C ALA A 89 2.05 -13.29 -9.76
N ALA A 90 1.10 -12.53 -10.33
CA ALA A 90 -0.02 -11.99 -9.57
C ALA A 90 -0.94 -13.08 -8.99
N ALA A 91 -1.10 -14.23 -9.66
CA ALA A 91 -2.04 -15.27 -9.22
C ALA A 91 -1.73 -15.82 -7.81
N PRO A 92 -0.50 -16.27 -7.49
CA PRO A 92 -0.14 -16.66 -6.13
C PRO A 92 -0.38 -15.57 -5.08
N VAL A 93 -0.03 -14.32 -5.39
CA VAL A 93 -0.21 -13.20 -4.46
C VAL A 93 -1.70 -12.97 -4.18
N ARG A 94 -2.54 -12.96 -5.23
CA ARG A 94 -4.00 -12.85 -5.10
C ARG A 94 -4.60 -13.95 -4.23
N SER A 95 -4.21 -15.20 -4.46
CA SER A 95 -4.72 -16.32 -3.66
C SER A 95 -4.28 -16.21 -2.20
N ALA A 96 -3.04 -15.78 -1.95
CA ALA A 96 -2.54 -15.64 -0.59
C ALA A 96 -3.19 -14.48 0.17
N LEU A 97 -3.54 -13.38 -0.51
CA LEU A 97 -4.29 -12.26 0.08
C LEU A 97 -5.64 -12.70 0.67
N GLN A 98 -6.32 -13.66 0.02
CA GLN A 98 -7.60 -14.19 0.49
C GLN A 98 -7.48 -15.03 1.77
N LEU A 99 -6.28 -15.54 2.07
CA LEU A 99 -6.00 -16.31 3.27
C LEU A 99 -5.67 -15.43 4.48
N LEU A 100 -5.22 -14.19 4.25
CA LEU A 100 -4.75 -13.30 5.30
C LEU A 100 -5.77 -13.07 6.44
N PRO A 101 -7.08 -12.87 6.18
CA PRO A 101 -8.07 -12.71 7.25
C PRO A 101 -8.24 -13.95 8.13
N GLN A 102 -7.82 -15.11 7.64
CA GLN A 102 -7.99 -16.41 8.30
C GLN A 102 -6.74 -16.81 9.10
N CYS A 103 -5.64 -16.07 8.98
CA CYS A 103 -4.42 -16.37 9.70
C CYS A 103 -4.53 -16.02 11.19
N GLU A 104 -4.36 -17.03 12.05
CA GLU A 104 -4.36 -16.87 13.51
C GLU A 104 -3.04 -16.27 14.00
N ALA A 105 -2.81 -14.98 13.75
CA ALA A 105 -1.62 -14.28 14.24
C ALA A 105 -1.94 -13.16 15.25
N GLY A 106 -3.20 -13.01 15.64
CA GLY A 106 -3.62 -12.06 16.67
C GLY A 106 -3.61 -10.58 16.26
N PHE A 107 -3.36 -10.27 14.99
CA PHE A 107 -3.48 -8.90 14.47
C PHE A 107 -4.95 -8.52 14.33
N ALA A 108 -5.36 -7.39 14.90
CA ALA A 108 -6.71 -6.87 14.75
C ALA A 108 -6.84 -5.99 13.50
N ARG A 109 -5.75 -5.35 13.07
CA ARG A 109 -5.69 -4.50 11.88
C ARG A 109 -4.50 -4.87 11.01
N ILE A 110 -4.71 -4.96 9.69
CA ILE A 110 -3.63 -5.20 8.73
C ILE A 110 -3.71 -4.17 7.61
N THR A 111 -2.57 -3.55 7.31
CA THR A 111 -2.43 -2.60 6.20
C THR A 111 -1.67 -3.24 5.06
N LEU A 112 -2.34 -3.41 3.93
CA LEU A 112 -1.78 -3.90 2.67
C LEU A 112 -1.13 -2.71 1.95
N LEU A 113 0.17 -2.81 1.67
CA LEU A 113 0.91 -1.86 0.85
C LEU A 113 0.94 -2.39 -0.57
N VAL A 114 0.24 -1.71 -1.47
CA VAL A 114 0.08 -2.14 -2.87
C VAL A 114 0.72 -1.11 -3.79
N PRO A 115 1.81 -1.43 -4.50
CA PRO A 115 2.32 -0.57 -5.57
C PRO A 115 1.23 -0.27 -6.60
N LEU A 116 1.10 0.98 -7.03
CA LEU A 116 0.09 1.37 -8.03
C LEU A 116 0.21 0.57 -9.33
N ALA A 117 1.44 0.30 -9.78
CA ALA A 117 1.73 -0.52 -10.95
C ALA A 117 1.17 -1.96 -10.84
N ASP A 118 1.07 -2.50 -9.63
CA ASP A 118 0.59 -3.87 -9.38
C ASP A 118 -0.91 -3.95 -9.09
N ALA A 119 -1.54 -2.82 -8.75
CA ALA A 119 -2.92 -2.77 -8.26
C ALA A 119 -3.91 -3.46 -9.22
N ARG A 120 -3.79 -3.18 -10.53
CA ARG A 120 -4.67 -3.77 -11.55
C ARG A 120 -4.49 -5.29 -11.67
N ALA A 121 -3.26 -5.78 -11.57
CA ALA A 121 -2.97 -7.20 -11.66
C ALA A 121 -3.53 -7.97 -10.45
N LEU A 122 -3.48 -7.35 -9.27
CA LEU A 122 -4.06 -7.87 -8.04
C LEU A 122 -5.59 -7.78 -8.02
N GLY A 123 -6.17 -6.71 -8.58
CA GLY A 123 -7.57 -6.65 -8.97
C GLY A 123 -8.56 -6.91 -7.82
N ALA A 124 -9.57 -7.74 -8.11
CA ALA A 124 -10.62 -8.13 -7.17
C ALA A 124 -10.12 -8.78 -5.87
N ALA A 125 -8.89 -9.29 -5.81
CA ALA A 125 -8.33 -9.80 -4.55
C ALA A 125 -8.20 -8.69 -3.49
N LEU A 126 -8.13 -7.42 -3.91
CA LEU A 126 -8.11 -6.27 -3.00
C LEU A 126 -9.51 -5.93 -2.45
N ALA A 127 -10.59 -6.47 -3.03
CA ALA A 127 -11.97 -6.28 -2.56
C ALA A 127 -12.22 -6.83 -1.14
N VAL A 128 -11.31 -7.68 -0.64
CA VAL A 128 -11.34 -8.18 0.73
C VAL A 128 -10.97 -7.09 1.75
N ALA A 129 -10.40 -5.97 1.30
CA ALA A 129 -10.12 -4.83 2.15
C ALA A 129 -11.41 -4.10 2.55
N HIS A 130 -11.46 -3.64 3.80
CA HIS A 130 -12.58 -2.91 4.36
C HIS A 130 -12.47 -1.41 4.03
N ARG A 131 -11.23 -0.93 3.86
CA ARG A 131 -10.93 0.47 3.58
C ARG A 131 -9.84 0.60 2.52
N PHE A 132 -9.93 1.64 1.71
CA PHE A 132 -8.98 1.94 0.64
C PHE A 132 -8.43 3.36 0.78
N ALA A 133 -7.14 3.53 0.60
CA ALA A 133 -6.45 4.81 0.64
C ALA A 133 -5.39 4.86 -0.45
N ILE A 134 -5.01 6.07 -0.88
CA ILE A 134 -3.95 6.25 -1.87
C ILE A 134 -2.89 7.17 -1.28
N ALA A 135 -1.67 6.65 -1.22
CA ALA A 135 -0.42 7.30 -0.85
C ALA A 135 0.33 7.73 -2.11
N TRP A 136 0.43 9.04 -2.34
CA TRP A 136 1.10 9.57 -3.52
C TRP A 136 2.30 10.45 -3.18
N ASP A 137 3.49 10.06 -3.66
CA ASP A 137 4.65 10.93 -3.72
C ASP A 137 4.48 11.97 -4.84
N ILE A 138 3.98 13.15 -4.49
CA ILE A 138 3.74 14.24 -5.44
C ILE A 138 5.04 14.89 -5.94
N SER A 139 6.18 14.52 -5.37
CA SER A 139 7.47 14.93 -5.91
C SER A 139 7.87 14.11 -7.14
N GLU A 140 7.18 13.01 -7.40
CA GLU A 140 7.24 12.29 -8.66
C GLU A 140 6.26 12.90 -9.67
N PRO A 141 6.58 12.90 -10.98
CA PRO A 141 5.61 13.30 -12.00
C PRO A 141 4.31 12.49 -11.86
N PRO A 142 3.13 13.03 -12.23
CA PRO A 142 1.92 12.22 -12.31
C PRO A 142 2.20 11.16 -13.37
N HIS A 143 2.61 9.98 -12.92
CA HIS A 143 2.90 8.87 -13.80
C HIS A 143 1.61 8.50 -14.52
N GLU A 144 1.71 8.03 -15.76
CA GLU A 144 0.58 7.46 -16.49
C GLU A 144 -0.17 6.43 -15.63
N GLU A 145 0.58 5.72 -14.77
CA GLU A 145 0.11 4.78 -13.76
C GLU A 145 -0.96 5.34 -12.82
N LEU A 146 -0.86 6.60 -12.38
CA LEU A 146 -1.88 7.21 -11.51
C LEU A 146 -3.17 7.53 -12.27
N THR A 147 -3.04 7.97 -13.51
CA THR A 147 -4.19 8.25 -14.37
C THR A 147 -4.89 6.96 -14.77
N ASP A 148 -4.12 5.94 -15.11
CA ASP A 148 -4.64 4.61 -15.44
C ASP A 148 -5.22 3.90 -14.23
N PHE A 149 -4.62 4.07 -13.06
CA PHE A 149 -5.17 3.59 -11.80
C PHE A 149 -6.48 4.30 -11.45
N ALA A 150 -6.57 5.63 -11.64
CA ALA A 150 -7.81 6.36 -11.41
C ALA A 150 -8.96 5.87 -12.32
N ARG A 151 -8.66 5.65 -13.61
CA ARG A 151 -9.61 5.06 -14.57
C ARG A 151 -10.03 3.64 -14.18
N TRP A 152 -9.06 2.84 -13.74
CA TRP A 152 -9.32 1.47 -13.29
C TRP A 152 -10.21 1.46 -12.04
N LEU A 153 -9.91 2.29 -11.03
CA LEU A 153 -10.73 2.44 -9.84
C LEU A 153 -12.17 2.87 -10.16
N ASP A 154 -12.36 3.78 -11.11
CA ASP A 154 -13.69 4.21 -11.54
C ASP A 154 -14.48 3.09 -12.24
N SER A 155 -13.77 2.16 -12.89
CA SER A 155 -14.37 0.99 -13.55
C SER A 155 -14.66 -0.19 -12.63
N GLU A 156 -14.10 -0.21 -11.42
CA GLU A 156 -14.19 -1.33 -10.49
C GLU A 156 -15.02 -0.97 -9.26
N PRO A 157 -15.93 -1.85 -8.80
CA PRO A 157 -16.73 -1.62 -7.60
C PRO A 157 -15.95 -1.84 -6.29
N LEU A 158 -14.64 -1.55 -6.30
CA LEU A 158 -13.74 -1.79 -5.16
C LEU A 158 -13.84 -0.69 -4.11
N ALA A 159 -13.94 0.57 -4.55
CA ALA A 159 -14.00 1.73 -3.67
C ALA A 159 -15.38 2.38 -3.78
N ASP A 160 -16.27 2.05 -2.85
CA ASP A 160 -17.47 2.87 -2.65
C ASP A 160 -17.17 4.06 -1.71
N ARG A 161 -18.12 5.00 -1.62
CA ARG A 161 -17.97 6.20 -0.78
C ARG A 161 -17.79 5.89 0.71
N THR A 162 -18.10 4.67 1.17
CA THR A 162 -18.02 4.28 2.59
C THR A 162 -16.69 3.63 2.94
N SER A 163 -16.02 3.03 1.97
CA SER A 163 -14.75 2.33 2.11
C SER A 163 -13.54 3.20 1.75
N PHE A 164 -13.72 4.27 0.97
CA PHE A 164 -12.61 5.17 0.60
C PHE A 164 -12.21 6.12 1.74
N ALA A 165 -11.00 5.96 2.24
CA ALA A 165 -10.40 6.76 3.31
C ALA A 165 -9.67 8.02 2.82
N GLY A 166 -9.47 8.18 1.50
CA GLY A 166 -8.98 9.42 0.89
C GLY A 166 -7.60 9.32 0.22
N LEU A 167 -7.13 10.48 -0.23
CA LEU A 167 -5.81 10.71 -0.83
C LEU A 167 -4.86 11.28 0.21
N PHE A 168 -3.62 10.81 0.18
CA PHE A 168 -2.55 11.16 1.10
C PHE A 168 -1.32 11.58 0.30
N PRO A 169 -1.28 12.85 -0.17
CA PRO A 169 -0.12 13.38 -0.87
C PRO A 169 1.03 13.59 0.13
N TYR A 170 2.20 13.05 -0.21
CA TYR A 170 3.46 13.29 0.47
C TYR A 170 4.54 13.64 -0.54
N ALA A 171 5.69 14.12 -0.08
CA ALA A 171 6.82 14.42 -0.94
C ALA A 171 8.08 13.80 -0.33
N GLY A 172 8.67 12.82 -1.03
CA GLY A 172 9.96 12.23 -0.64
C GLY A 172 11.16 13.10 -0.96
N ARG A 173 10.98 14.12 -1.82
CA ARG A 173 11.97 15.15 -2.17
C ARG A 173 11.30 16.50 -2.39
N GLU A 174 12.11 17.55 -2.50
CA GLU A 174 11.63 18.89 -2.83
C GLU A 174 10.85 18.90 -4.16
N ILE A 175 9.71 19.60 -4.16
CA ILE A 175 8.83 19.69 -5.32
C ILE A 175 9.17 20.98 -6.07
N ASP A 176 9.57 20.84 -7.32
CA ASP A 176 9.72 21.99 -8.23
C ASP A 176 8.39 22.78 -8.32
N PRO A 177 8.38 24.11 -8.11
CA PRO A 177 7.18 24.94 -8.23
C PRO A 177 6.41 24.77 -9.56
N ALA A 178 7.12 24.57 -10.68
CA ALA A 178 6.48 24.34 -11.98
C ALA A 178 5.86 22.93 -12.06
N HIS A 179 6.40 21.96 -11.33
CA HIS A 179 5.80 20.65 -11.14
C HIS A 179 4.51 20.75 -10.31
N ARG A 180 4.53 21.50 -9.20
CA ARG A 180 3.36 21.74 -8.34
C ARG A 180 2.15 22.27 -9.10
N GLN A 181 2.34 23.26 -9.98
CA GLN A 181 1.26 23.84 -10.80
C GLN A 181 0.65 22.84 -11.79
N ARG A 182 1.41 21.84 -12.25
CA ARG A 182 0.92 20.80 -13.17
C ARG A 182 0.13 19.70 -12.46
N LEU A 183 0.35 19.50 -11.16
CA LEU A 183 -0.29 18.46 -10.37
C LEU A 183 -1.74 18.82 -9.97
N GLU A 184 -2.02 20.09 -9.70
CA GLU A 184 -3.35 20.56 -9.28
C GLU A 184 -4.49 20.14 -10.23
N PRO A 185 -4.38 20.32 -11.56
CA PRO A 185 -5.42 19.87 -12.50
C PRO A 185 -5.55 18.35 -12.58
N ALA A 186 -4.42 17.62 -12.53
CA ALA A 186 -4.40 16.16 -12.59
C ALA A 186 -5.04 15.50 -11.35
N LEU A 187 -5.02 16.22 -10.22
CA LEU A 187 -5.63 15.81 -8.96
C LEU A 187 -7.14 16.04 -8.86
N ALA A 188 -7.70 16.90 -9.72
CA ALA A 188 -9.09 17.30 -9.62
C ALA A 188 -10.10 16.13 -9.67
N PRO A 189 -9.94 15.09 -10.51
CA PRO A 189 -10.84 13.94 -10.51
C PRO A 189 -10.75 13.10 -9.22
N LEU A 190 -9.54 12.93 -8.68
CA LEU A 190 -9.33 12.15 -7.46
C LEU A 190 -9.86 12.90 -6.22
N ALA A 191 -9.74 14.23 -6.18
CA ALA A 191 -10.30 15.07 -5.12
C ALA A 191 -11.84 15.07 -5.10
N GLN A 192 -12.50 14.70 -6.21
CA GLN A 192 -13.96 14.55 -6.28
C GLN A 192 -14.44 13.22 -5.69
N ILE A 193 -13.59 12.17 -5.69
CA ILE A 193 -13.90 10.84 -5.15
C ILE A 193 -13.82 10.84 -3.60
N GLY A 194 -12.97 11.69 -3.01
CA GLY A 194 -12.89 11.89 -1.57
C GLY A 194 -12.79 13.37 -1.20
N ARG A 195 -13.85 13.92 -0.58
CA ARG A 195 -13.89 15.29 -0.07
C ARG A 195 -12.82 15.53 1.02
N SER A 196 -11.58 15.78 0.63
CA SER A 196 -10.55 16.32 1.52
C SER A 196 -9.72 17.35 0.77
N PRO A 197 -9.51 18.54 1.33
CA PRO A 197 -8.55 19.48 0.79
C PRO A 197 -7.15 18.84 0.77
N LEU A 198 -6.40 19.09 -0.30
CA LEU A 198 -5.03 18.65 -0.52
C LEU A 198 -4.09 19.27 0.53
N ASN A 199 -4.07 18.74 1.75
CA ASN A 199 -3.04 19.06 2.72
C ASN A 199 -1.81 18.20 2.38
N VAL A 200 -0.91 18.76 1.57
CA VAL A 200 0.37 18.15 1.22
C VAL A 200 1.28 18.11 2.45
N ILE A 201 1.79 16.93 2.79
CA ILE A 201 2.84 16.78 3.80
C ILE A 201 4.20 16.75 3.10
N THR A 202 5.13 17.58 3.54
CA THR A 202 6.54 17.45 3.15
C THR A 202 7.22 16.51 4.14
N VAL A 203 7.81 15.41 3.67
CA VAL A 203 8.62 14.55 4.55
C VAL A 203 9.98 15.22 4.69
N GLY A 204 10.32 15.62 5.93
CA GLY A 204 11.58 16.30 6.24
C GLY A 204 12.79 15.45 5.86
N SER A 205 13.81 16.13 5.30
CA SER A 205 15.12 15.61 4.92
C SER A 205 15.92 15.05 6.09
#